data_AF-A0A8B8WBL5-F1
#
_entry.id   AF-A0A8B8WBL5-F1
#
_cell.length_a   1.000
_cell.length_b   1.000
_cell.length_c   1.000
_cell.angle_alpha   90.00
_cell.angle_beta   90.00
_cell.angle_gamma   90.00
#
_symmetry.space_group_name_H-M   'P 1'
#
loop_
_entity.id
_entity.type
_entity.pdbx_description
1 polymer ?
#
loop_
_entity_poly.entity_id
_entity_poly.type
_entity_poly.pdbx_seq_one_letter_code
_entity_poly.pdbx_strand_id
1 'polypeptide(L)'
;MIRLRGWCARRPRGAAVPAGPAGLRWASGGPAGRALRVLVDMDGVLADFEGGFLRKFRARFPDQPFIALEDRRGFWVSEQYDRLQPGLSFPVALRLRVFLDGTQGVTEKAISIWESENFFFDLEPLPGAVEAVKQMANLESTDVFICTSPIKMYKYCPFEKYAWVEKHFGPDFLEQIVLTRDKTVVSADLLIDDRVDITDTC
;
A
#
# COMPACT_ATOMS: atom_id res chain seq x y z
N MET A 1 -10.33 -42.98 21.24
CA MET A 1 -9.08 -42.32 21.67
C MET A 1 -8.00 -42.65 20.64
N ILE A 2 -7.88 -41.84 19.58
CA ILE A 2 -7.02 -42.11 18.42
C ILE A 2 -5.81 -41.16 18.52
N ARG A 3 -4.62 -41.74 18.75
CA ARG A 3 -3.33 -41.04 18.71
C ARG A 3 -2.95 -40.82 17.23
N LEU A 4 -3.02 -39.58 16.75
CA LEU A 4 -2.38 -39.20 15.49
C LEU A 4 -0.90 -38.93 15.76
N ARG A 5 -0.04 -39.79 15.21
CA ARG A 5 1.42 -39.67 15.26
C ARG A 5 1.85 -38.49 14.39
N GLY A 6 2.67 -37.60 14.98
CA GLY A 6 3.30 -36.48 14.28
C GLY A 6 4.16 -36.96 13.12
N TRP A 7 3.93 -36.38 11.94
CA TRP A 7 4.83 -36.49 10.80
C TRP A 7 5.93 -35.44 10.95
N CYS A 8 7.07 -35.87 11.49
CA CYS A 8 8.32 -35.13 11.34
C CYS A 8 8.96 -35.58 10.03
N ALA A 9 8.67 -34.87 8.94
CA ALA A 9 9.31 -35.12 7.65
C ALA A 9 10.76 -34.60 7.69
N ARG A 10 11.72 -35.53 7.68
CA ARG A 10 13.15 -35.22 7.52
C ARG A 10 13.36 -34.58 6.14
N ARG A 11 13.96 -33.39 6.09
CA ARG A 11 14.43 -32.77 4.84
C ARG A 11 15.51 -33.66 4.19
N PRO A 12 15.45 -33.93 2.86
CA PRO A 12 16.57 -34.52 2.16
C PRO A 12 17.73 -33.52 2.08
N ARG A 13 18.96 -34.01 2.25
CA ARG A 13 20.19 -33.23 2.00
C ARG A 13 20.31 -33.01 0.49
N GLY A 14 19.86 -31.84 0.04
CA GLY A 14 20.07 -31.35 -1.33
C GLY A 14 21.46 -30.73 -1.48
N ALA A 15 22.07 -30.97 -2.65
CA ALA A 15 23.42 -30.58 -3.04
C ALA A 15 23.69 -29.07 -2.95
N ALA A 16 24.97 -28.73 -2.79
CA ALA A 16 25.47 -27.36 -2.79
C ALA A 16 25.13 -26.64 -4.11
N VAL A 17 24.34 -25.58 -4.02
CA VAL A 17 24.11 -24.61 -5.10
C VAL A 17 25.26 -23.60 -5.05
N PRO A 18 25.88 -23.21 -6.18
CA PRO A 18 26.98 -22.24 -6.16
C PRO A 18 26.47 -20.88 -5.67
N ALA A 19 27.28 -20.21 -4.85
CA ALA A 19 27.00 -18.88 -4.32
C ALA A 19 26.90 -17.87 -5.48
N GLY A 20 25.71 -17.32 -5.70
CA GLY A 20 25.55 -16.06 -6.44
C GLY A 20 26.20 -14.89 -5.69
N PRO A 21 26.40 -13.74 -6.36
CA PRO A 21 26.98 -12.57 -5.71
C PRO A 21 26.14 -12.19 -4.49
N ALA A 22 26.82 -11.89 -3.38
CA ALA A 22 26.25 -11.72 -2.05
C ALA A 22 24.98 -10.86 -2.08
N GLY A 23 23.81 -11.51 -1.95
CA GLY A 23 22.57 -10.83 -1.63
C GLY A 23 22.74 -10.08 -0.32
N LEU A 24 22.41 -8.79 -0.33
CA LEU A 24 22.48 -7.94 0.84
C LEU A 24 21.52 -8.53 1.89
N ARG A 25 22.07 -9.16 2.93
CA ARG A 25 21.27 -9.66 4.04
C ARG A 25 20.75 -8.46 4.82
N TRP A 26 19.47 -8.12 4.65
CA TRP A 26 18.78 -7.06 5.38
C TRP A 26 18.48 -7.35 6.85
N ALA A 27 19.31 -8.18 7.49
CA ALA A 27 19.32 -8.32 8.94
C ALA A 27 20.66 -8.96 9.34
N SER A 28 21.48 -8.20 10.04
CA SER A 28 22.54 -8.78 10.87
C SER A 28 22.40 -8.22 12.27
N GLY A 29 21.81 -9.02 13.15
CA GLY A 29 21.78 -8.76 14.58
C GLY A 29 23.20 -8.79 15.14
N GLY A 30 23.73 -7.61 15.48
CA GLY A 30 24.87 -7.42 16.37
C GLY A 30 24.44 -7.38 17.84
N PRO A 31 25.39 -7.53 18.80
CA PRO A 31 25.05 -7.82 20.19
C PRO A 31 24.54 -6.58 20.97
N ALA A 32 23.51 -6.83 21.78
CA ALA A 32 23.06 -6.06 22.96
C ALA A 32 22.19 -4.79 22.81
N GLY A 33 21.64 -4.47 21.62
CA GLY A 33 20.63 -3.41 21.45
C GLY A 33 19.42 -3.88 20.63
N ARG A 34 18.20 -3.46 21.01
CA ARG A 34 17.00 -3.66 20.18
C ARG A 34 17.11 -2.74 18.96
N ALA A 35 16.95 -3.28 17.75
CA ALA A 35 16.90 -2.48 16.54
C ALA A 35 15.74 -1.48 16.58
N LEU A 36 15.98 -0.26 16.09
CA LEU A 36 14.93 0.71 15.82
C LEU A 36 14.02 0.14 14.73
N ARG A 37 12.72 0.06 14.97
CA ARG A 37 11.75 -0.39 13.98
C ARG A 37 10.96 0.78 13.43
N VAL A 38 11.04 0.97 12.12
CA VAL A 38 10.34 2.04 11.39
C VAL A 38 9.32 1.43 10.46
N LEU A 39 8.06 1.83 10.59
CA LEU A 39 7.02 1.57 9.61
C LEU A 39 6.94 2.76 8.66
N VAL A 40 6.96 2.47 7.37
CA VAL A 40 6.81 3.47 6.30
C VAL A 40 5.54 3.15 5.54
N ASP A 41 4.59 4.08 5.47
CA ASP A 41 3.42 3.91 4.62
C ASP A 41 3.80 3.92 3.14
N MET A 42 2.89 3.47 2.28
CA MET A 42 3.09 3.42 0.84
C MET A 42 2.40 4.56 0.11
N ASP A 43 1.10 4.77 0.28
CA ASP A 43 0.32 5.66 -0.58
C ASP A 43 0.40 7.09 -0.05
N GLY A 44 1.04 8.02 -0.76
CA GLY A 44 1.28 9.39 -0.24
C GLY A 44 2.60 9.55 0.52
N VAL A 45 3.35 8.46 0.74
CA VAL A 45 4.70 8.47 1.33
C VAL A 45 5.75 7.90 0.37
N LEU A 46 5.51 6.73 -0.21
CA LEU A 46 6.40 6.11 -1.21
C LEU A 46 5.89 6.26 -2.63
N ALA A 47 4.58 6.08 -2.84
CA ALA A 47 3.92 6.09 -4.13
C ALA A 47 2.98 7.30 -4.22
N ASP A 48 3.06 8.04 -5.34
CA ASP A 48 2.26 9.24 -5.62
C ASP A 48 0.80 8.87 -5.96
N PHE A 49 0.03 8.51 -4.93
CA PHE A 49 -1.38 8.16 -5.07
C PHE A 49 -2.22 9.31 -5.64
N GLU A 50 -2.08 10.51 -5.08
CA GLU A 50 -2.87 11.69 -5.45
C GLU A 50 -2.61 12.13 -6.90
N GLY A 51 -1.34 12.22 -7.30
CA GLY A 51 -0.98 12.57 -8.68
C GLY A 51 -1.35 11.46 -9.66
N GLY A 52 -1.13 10.18 -9.30
CA GLY A 52 -1.56 9.03 -10.11
C GLY A 52 -3.08 8.99 -10.33
N PHE A 53 -3.84 9.21 -9.26
CA PHE A 53 -5.29 9.35 -9.29
C PHE A 53 -5.72 10.48 -10.21
N LEU A 54 -5.22 11.71 -10.01
CA LEU A 54 -5.65 12.86 -10.77
C LEU A 54 -5.34 12.71 -12.27
N ARG A 55 -4.16 12.18 -12.62
CA ARG A 55 -3.79 11.88 -14.01
C ARG A 55 -4.77 10.89 -14.66
N LYS A 56 -5.02 9.74 -14.01
CA LYS A 56 -5.93 8.71 -14.55
C LYS A 56 -7.39 9.19 -14.56
N PHE A 57 -7.83 9.97 -13.57
CA PHE A 57 -9.17 10.56 -13.52
C PHE A 57 -9.42 11.49 -14.70
N ARG A 58 -8.51 12.47 -14.93
CA ARG A 58 -8.64 13.43 -16.03
C ARG A 58 -8.56 12.76 -17.41
N ALA A 59 -7.77 11.70 -17.55
CA ALA A 59 -7.67 10.94 -18.79
C ALA A 59 -8.95 10.15 -19.09
N ARG A 60 -9.54 9.50 -18.06
CA ARG A 60 -10.73 8.65 -18.22
C ARG A 60 -12.04 9.46 -18.28
N PHE A 61 -12.09 10.60 -17.61
CA PHE A 61 -13.28 11.43 -17.46
C PHE A 61 -12.99 12.91 -17.80
N PRO A 62 -12.61 13.22 -19.06
CA PRO A 62 -12.12 14.54 -19.45
C PRO A 62 -13.15 15.67 -19.27
N ASP A 63 -14.45 15.35 -19.35
CA ASP A 63 -15.54 16.32 -19.23
C ASP A 63 -16.05 16.50 -17.78
N GLN A 64 -15.48 15.78 -16.81
CA GLN A 64 -15.90 15.88 -15.41
C GLN A 64 -15.10 16.94 -14.66
N PRO A 65 -15.70 17.64 -13.68
CA PRO A 65 -14.94 18.49 -12.78
C PRO A 65 -13.95 17.64 -11.98
N PHE A 66 -12.79 18.23 -11.67
CA PHE A 66 -11.75 17.60 -10.87
C PHE A 66 -11.21 18.59 -9.83
N ILE A 67 -10.47 18.08 -8.86
CA ILE A 67 -9.84 18.88 -7.80
C ILE A 67 -8.34 18.92 -8.12
N ALA A 68 -7.78 20.12 -8.23
CA ALA A 68 -6.33 20.29 -8.39
C ALA A 68 -5.59 19.84 -7.10
N LEU A 69 -4.33 19.45 -7.20
CA LEU A 69 -3.60 18.90 -6.04
C LEU A 69 -3.44 19.95 -4.93
N GLU A 70 -3.21 21.21 -5.30
CA GLU A 70 -3.16 22.37 -4.42
C GLU A 70 -4.48 22.64 -3.67
N ASP A 71 -5.59 22.15 -4.20
CA ASP A 71 -6.94 22.29 -3.64
C ASP A 71 -7.41 21.04 -2.88
N ARG A 72 -6.58 19.97 -2.81
CA ARG A 72 -6.91 18.78 -2.03
C ARG A 72 -6.96 19.09 -0.53
N ARG A 73 -8.05 18.69 0.11
CA ARG A 73 -8.26 18.83 1.56
C ARG A 73 -8.85 17.55 2.15
N GLY A 74 -8.40 17.17 3.34
CA GLY A 74 -8.79 15.92 3.99
C GLY A 74 -8.21 14.68 3.30
N PHE A 75 -8.18 13.56 4.01
CA PHE A 75 -7.55 12.33 3.54
C PHE A 75 -8.36 11.63 2.44
N TRP A 76 -9.69 11.59 2.55
CA TRP A 76 -10.54 10.82 1.65
C TRP A 76 -10.87 11.57 0.35
N VAL A 77 -10.17 11.25 -0.73
CA VAL A 77 -10.44 11.77 -2.09
C VAL A 77 -11.93 11.68 -2.45
N SER A 78 -12.55 10.52 -2.20
CA SER A 78 -13.97 10.29 -2.51
C SER A 78 -14.90 11.28 -1.80
N GLU A 79 -14.62 11.64 -0.54
CA GLU A 79 -15.47 12.58 0.21
C GLU A 79 -15.39 14.00 -0.34
N GLN A 80 -14.23 14.42 -0.86
CA GLN A 80 -14.10 15.73 -1.48
C GLN A 80 -14.74 15.76 -2.87
N TYR A 81 -14.59 14.67 -3.65
CA TYR A 81 -15.25 14.52 -4.96
C TYR A 81 -16.78 14.48 -4.86
N ASP A 82 -17.31 13.97 -3.74
CA ASP A 82 -18.74 14.02 -3.42
C ASP A 82 -19.33 15.42 -3.40
N ARG A 83 -18.54 16.37 -2.90
CA ARG A 83 -18.95 17.76 -2.74
C ARG A 83 -18.94 18.52 -4.07
N LEU A 84 -18.32 17.99 -5.12
CA LEU A 84 -18.33 18.60 -6.45
C LEU A 84 -19.69 18.47 -7.15
N GLN A 85 -20.43 17.40 -6.86
CA GLN A 85 -21.78 17.19 -7.41
C GLN A 85 -22.73 16.63 -6.33
N PRO A 86 -23.13 17.45 -5.35
CA PRO A 86 -24.02 17.02 -4.29
C PRO A 86 -25.36 16.52 -4.86
N GLY A 87 -25.80 15.32 -4.44
CA GLY A 87 -27.10 14.75 -4.82
C GLY A 87 -27.08 13.65 -5.88
N LEU A 88 -25.91 13.36 -6.48
CA LEU A 88 -25.66 12.16 -7.30
C LEU A 88 -24.89 11.07 -6.54
N SER A 89 -24.53 11.36 -5.29
CA SER A 89 -23.81 10.45 -4.41
C SER A 89 -24.74 9.64 -3.52
N PHE A 90 -24.53 8.34 -3.48
CA PHE A 90 -25.25 7.46 -2.55
C PHE A 90 -24.35 7.03 -1.39
N PRO A 91 -24.90 6.78 -0.19
CA PRO A 91 -24.15 6.20 0.91
C PRO A 91 -23.43 4.94 0.43
N VAL A 92 -22.13 4.81 0.74
CA VAL A 92 -21.30 3.66 0.35
C VAL A 92 -21.90 2.29 0.74
N ALA A 93 -22.79 2.26 1.75
CA ALA A 93 -23.52 1.08 2.18
C ALA A 93 -24.68 0.65 1.24
N LEU A 94 -25.15 1.55 0.36
CA LEU A 94 -26.24 1.31 -0.60
C LEU A 94 -25.73 0.98 -2.02
N ARG A 95 -24.44 0.64 -2.16
CA ARG A 95 -23.67 0.39 -3.40
C ARG A 95 -24.17 -0.72 -4.35
N LEU A 96 -25.39 -1.23 -4.15
CA LEU A 96 -26.05 -2.17 -5.06
C LEU A 96 -27.07 -1.51 -6.00
N ARG A 97 -27.23 -0.18 -5.95
CA ARG A 97 -28.01 0.55 -6.95
C ARG A 97 -27.10 1.09 -8.04
N VAL A 98 -26.94 0.31 -9.11
CA VAL A 98 -26.79 0.89 -10.45
C VAL A 98 -28.02 1.77 -10.65
N PHE A 99 -27.85 3.07 -10.91
CA PHE A 99 -28.97 3.91 -11.31
C PHE A 99 -29.67 3.23 -12.50
N LEU A 100 -31.00 3.19 -12.50
CA LEU A 100 -31.79 2.57 -13.57
C LEU A 100 -31.54 3.21 -14.95
N ASP A 101 -30.88 4.36 -15.01
CA ASP A 101 -30.51 5.10 -16.22
C ASP A 101 -29.01 5.01 -16.59
N GLY A 102 -28.18 4.34 -15.79
CA GLY A 102 -26.73 4.22 -16.03
C GLY A 102 -25.89 5.46 -15.70
N THR A 103 -26.46 6.51 -15.09
CA THR A 103 -25.72 7.71 -14.71
C THR A 103 -24.84 7.43 -13.49
N GLN A 104 -23.53 7.67 -13.59
CA GLN A 104 -22.58 7.52 -12.48
C GLN A 104 -22.17 8.90 -11.96
N GLY A 105 -22.27 9.10 -10.64
CA GLY A 105 -21.79 10.29 -9.95
C GLY A 105 -20.26 10.43 -10.01
N VAL A 106 -19.78 11.66 -9.79
CA VAL A 106 -18.34 11.97 -9.82
C VAL A 106 -17.55 11.19 -8.75
N THR A 107 -18.16 10.92 -7.59
CA THR A 107 -17.59 10.08 -6.53
C THR A 107 -17.36 8.64 -6.98
N GLU A 108 -18.37 8.01 -7.57
CA GLU A 108 -18.24 6.63 -8.04
C GLU A 108 -17.26 6.52 -9.21
N LYS A 109 -17.22 7.54 -10.08
CA LYS A 109 -16.17 7.67 -11.12
C LYS A 109 -14.79 7.76 -10.50
N ALA A 110 -14.60 8.60 -9.47
CA ALA A 110 -13.32 8.71 -8.75
C ALA A 110 -12.91 7.37 -8.16
N ILE A 111 -13.81 6.68 -7.46
CA ILE A 111 -13.53 5.38 -6.85
C ILE A 111 -13.16 4.33 -7.91
N SER A 112 -13.80 4.37 -9.09
CA SER A 112 -13.48 3.45 -10.20
C SER A 112 -12.06 3.58 -10.73
N ILE A 113 -11.35 4.68 -10.43
CA ILE A 113 -9.95 4.88 -10.81
C ILE A 113 -9.06 3.96 -9.99
N TRP A 114 -9.10 4.03 -8.66
CA TRP A 114 -8.24 3.18 -7.83
C TRP A 114 -8.73 1.74 -7.67
N GLU A 115 -9.98 1.46 -8.05
CA GLU A 115 -10.47 0.09 -8.21
C GLU A 115 -10.07 -0.54 -9.57
N SER A 116 -9.43 0.20 -10.48
CA SER A 116 -9.02 -0.32 -11.79
C SER A 116 -7.69 -1.08 -11.75
N GLU A 117 -7.54 -2.04 -12.65
CA GLU A 117 -6.29 -2.78 -12.84
C GLU A 117 -5.14 -1.83 -13.24
N ASN A 118 -3.95 -2.16 -12.76
CA ASN A 118 -2.70 -1.39 -12.85
C ASN A 118 -2.76 -0.01 -12.18
N PHE A 119 -3.78 0.31 -11.37
CA PHE A 119 -3.78 1.59 -10.67
C PHE A 119 -2.59 1.73 -9.71
N PHE A 120 -2.40 0.77 -8.81
CA PHE A 120 -1.36 0.82 -7.79
C PHE A 120 0.02 0.51 -8.38
N PHE A 121 0.08 -0.41 -9.34
CA PHE A 121 1.35 -0.79 -9.98
C PHE A 121 1.97 0.34 -10.82
N ASP A 122 1.15 1.20 -11.43
CA ASP A 122 1.60 2.32 -12.26
C ASP A 122 1.90 3.61 -11.47
N LEU A 123 1.74 3.61 -10.14
CA LEU A 123 2.04 4.81 -9.35
C LEU A 123 3.53 5.14 -9.46
N GLU A 124 3.83 6.43 -9.66
CA GLU A 124 5.21 6.90 -9.66
C GLU A 124 5.71 7.00 -8.21
N PRO A 125 7.00 6.71 -7.94
CA PRO A 125 7.56 6.98 -6.63
C PRO A 125 7.55 8.48 -6.31
N LEU A 126 7.32 8.83 -5.05
CA LEU A 126 7.55 10.19 -4.58
C LEU A 126 9.04 10.53 -4.62
N PRO A 127 9.42 11.79 -4.94
CA PRO A 127 10.82 12.17 -5.10
C PRO A 127 11.67 11.84 -3.86
N GLY A 128 12.73 11.05 -4.05
CA GLY A 128 13.67 10.66 -2.98
C GLY A 128 13.18 9.55 -2.05
N ALA A 129 11.92 9.08 -2.19
CA ALA A 129 11.33 8.13 -1.27
C ALA A 129 12.01 6.74 -1.32
N VAL A 130 12.28 6.24 -2.52
CA VAL A 130 12.95 4.93 -2.72
C VAL A 130 14.39 4.99 -2.21
N GLU A 131 15.11 6.06 -2.50
CA GLU A 131 16.49 6.27 -2.07
C GLU A 131 16.56 6.37 -0.53
N ALA A 132 15.65 7.14 0.08
CA ALA A 132 15.60 7.31 1.52
C ALA A 132 15.34 5.99 2.26
N VAL A 133 14.38 5.17 1.80
CA VAL A 133 14.09 3.86 2.41
C VAL A 133 15.26 2.90 2.23
N LYS A 134 15.91 2.87 1.05
CA LYS A 134 17.10 2.04 0.84
C LYS A 134 18.26 2.46 1.75
N GLN A 135 18.46 3.75 1.97
CA GLN A 135 19.47 4.25 2.91
C GLN A 135 19.11 3.87 4.36
N MET A 136 17.85 4.05 4.75
CA MET A 136 17.35 3.72 6.09
C MET A 136 17.50 2.23 6.41
N ALA A 137 17.18 1.34 5.45
CA ALA A 137 17.34 -0.10 5.59
C ALA A 137 18.80 -0.57 5.69
N ASN A 138 19.77 0.27 5.30
CA ASN A 138 21.21 0.01 5.41
C ASN A 138 21.82 0.54 6.73
N LEU A 139 21.05 1.25 7.56
CA LEU A 139 21.55 1.75 8.84
C LEU A 139 21.77 0.59 9.82
N GLU A 140 22.82 0.68 10.62
CA GLU A 140 23.05 -0.27 11.70
C GLU A 140 21.88 -0.25 12.69
N SER A 141 21.49 -1.44 13.16
CA SER A 141 20.41 -1.62 14.15
C SER A 141 19.09 -0.91 13.77
N THR A 142 18.72 -0.92 12.49
CA THR A 142 17.45 -0.36 12.00
C THR A 142 16.71 -1.38 11.13
N ASP A 143 15.48 -1.71 11.51
CA ASP A 143 14.57 -2.55 10.75
C ASP A 143 13.49 -1.67 10.11
N VAL A 144 13.34 -1.75 8.78
CA VAL A 144 12.35 -0.96 8.03
C VAL A 144 11.29 -1.88 7.44
N PHE A 145 10.02 -1.57 7.68
CA PHE A 145 8.88 -2.28 7.12
C PHE A 145 7.99 -1.32 6.32
N ILE A 146 7.51 -1.75 5.16
CA ILE A 146 6.41 -1.06 4.47
C ILE A 146 5.12 -1.52 5.12
N CYS A 147 4.42 -0.61 5.80
CA CYS A 147 3.15 -0.91 6.47
C CYS A 147 2.03 -0.14 5.78
N THR A 148 1.25 -0.83 4.95
CA THR A 148 0.27 -0.21 4.05
C THR A 148 -1.11 -0.86 4.18
N SER A 149 -2.16 -0.10 3.88
CA SER A 149 -3.54 -0.55 3.96
C SER A 149 -4.11 -0.87 2.57
N PRO A 150 -4.68 -2.07 2.34
CA PRO A 150 -5.35 -2.37 1.08
C PRO A 150 -6.68 -1.61 1.00
N ILE A 151 -7.15 -1.29 -0.20
CA ILE A 151 -8.55 -0.85 -0.39
C ILE A 151 -9.53 -2.02 -0.18
N LYS A 152 -10.81 -1.72 0.04
CA LYS A 152 -11.85 -2.74 0.25
C LYS A 152 -12.03 -3.66 -0.96
N MET A 153 -11.96 -3.10 -2.18
CA MET A 153 -11.99 -3.87 -3.41
C MET A 153 -10.60 -4.48 -3.67
N TYR A 154 -10.39 -5.68 -3.12
CA TYR A 154 -9.07 -6.30 -3.02
C TYR A 154 -8.56 -6.95 -4.32
N LYS A 155 -9.33 -6.95 -5.43
CA LYS A 155 -9.01 -7.78 -6.60
C LYS A 155 -7.61 -7.53 -7.17
N TYR A 156 -7.18 -6.28 -7.17
CA TYR A 156 -5.92 -5.86 -7.80
C TYR A 156 -4.92 -5.29 -6.77
N CYS A 157 -5.42 -4.49 -5.82
CA CYS A 157 -4.60 -3.70 -4.89
C CYS A 157 -3.51 -4.47 -4.14
N PRO A 158 -3.78 -5.59 -3.42
CA PRO A 158 -2.75 -6.32 -2.69
C PRO A 158 -1.62 -6.78 -3.61
N PHE A 159 -1.95 -7.48 -4.69
CA PHE A 159 -0.96 -8.00 -5.63
C PHE A 159 -0.09 -6.88 -6.21
N GLU A 160 -0.73 -5.80 -6.70
CA GLU A 160 -0.01 -4.69 -7.31
C GLU A 160 0.90 -3.96 -6.34
N LYS A 161 0.56 -3.89 -5.05
CA LYS A 161 1.44 -3.33 -4.02
C LYS A 161 2.71 -4.17 -3.83
N TYR A 162 2.59 -5.50 -3.78
CA TYR A 162 3.76 -6.39 -3.76
C TYR A 162 4.62 -6.23 -5.03
N ALA A 163 3.99 -6.24 -6.21
CA ALA A 163 4.70 -6.08 -7.48
C ALA A 163 5.40 -4.71 -7.59
N TRP A 164 4.79 -3.65 -7.07
CA TRP A 164 5.40 -2.32 -7.02
C TRP A 164 6.63 -2.31 -6.10
N VAL A 165 6.54 -2.93 -4.92
CA VAL A 165 7.70 -3.05 -4.01
C VAL A 165 8.83 -3.84 -4.65
N GLU A 166 8.54 -4.98 -5.29
CA GLU A 166 9.56 -5.75 -6.01
C GLU A 166 10.24 -4.92 -7.10
N LYS A 167 9.45 -4.18 -7.90
CA LYS A 167 9.95 -3.31 -8.98
C LYS A 167 10.92 -2.24 -8.47
N HIS A 168 10.66 -1.63 -7.31
CA HIS A 168 11.42 -0.46 -6.85
C HIS A 168 12.50 -0.80 -5.80
N PHE A 169 12.30 -1.84 -4.99
CA PHE A 169 13.19 -2.26 -3.90
C PHE A 169 13.87 -3.61 -4.13
N GLY A 170 13.38 -4.43 -5.06
CA GLY A 170 13.88 -5.77 -5.31
C GLY A 170 13.15 -6.85 -4.50
N PRO A 171 13.33 -8.13 -4.87
CA PRO A 171 12.57 -9.25 -4.30
C PRO A 171 12.82 -9.47 -2.80
N ASP A 172 14.02 -9.16 -2.31
CA ASP A 172 14.36 -9.33 -0.89
C ASP A 172 13.55 -8.41 0.04
N PHE A 173 13.06 -7.29 -0.49
CA PHE A 173 12.27 -6.33 0.30
C PHE A 173 10.79 -6.74 0.44
N LEU A 174 10.35 -7.77 -0.29
CA LEU A 174 8.99 -8.31 -0.16
C LEU A 174 8.71 -8.88 1.23
N GLU A 175 9.76 -9.38 1.90
CA GLU A 175 9.69 -9.88 3.29
C GLU A 175 9.40 -8.77 4.31
N GLN A 176 9.52 -7.49 3.91
CA GLN A 176 9.32 -6.33 4.77
C GLN A 176 7.95 -5.68 4.61
N ILE A 177 7.02 -6.32 3.89
CA ILE A 177 5.66 -5.79 3.68
C ILE A 177 4.72 -6.29 4.78
N VAL A 178 4.06 -5.35 5.44
CA VAL A 178 2.92 -5.57 6.32
C VAL A 178 1.68 -4.96 5.70
N LEU A 179 0.76 -5.82 5.25
CA LEU A 179 -0.52 -5.40 4.67
C LEU A 179 -1.62 -5.47 5.74
N THR A 180 -2.09 -4.33 6.23
CA THR A 180 -3.12 -4.26 7.29
C THR A 180 -4.01 -3.03 7.15
N ARG A 181 -5.30 -3.18 7.48
CA ARG A 181 -6.24 -2.04 7.60
C ARG A 181 -6.12 -1.33 8.94
N ASP A 182 -5.56 -1.99 9.94
CA ASP A 182 -5.33 -1.46 11.27
C ASP A 182 -3.82 -1.45 11.53
N LYS A 183 -3.23 -0.26 11.55
CA LYS A 183 -1.79 -0.10 11.79
C LYS A 183 -1.46 -0.01 13.29
N THR A 184 -2.45 0.22 14.16
CA THR A 184 -2.20 0.36 15.61
C THR A 184 -1.80 -0.96 16.26
N VAL A 185 -2.21 -2.08 15.66
CA VAL A 185 -1.81 -3.43 16.09
C VAL A 185 -0.39 -3.82 15.65
N VAL A 186 0.28 -3.00 14.82
CA VAL A 186 1.65 -3.25 14.35
C VAL A 186 2.65 -2.51 15.24
N SER A 187 3.36 -3.26 16.08
CA SER A 187 4.35 -2.68 16.98
C SER A 187 5.62 -2.21 16.27
N ALA A 188 5.96 -0.92 16.46
CA ALA A 188 7.18 -0.27 15.98
C ALA A 188 7.51 0.98 16.81
N ASP A 189 8.68 1.56 16.60
CA ASP A 189 9.10 2.80 17.26
C ASP A 189 8.57 4.05 16.56
N LEU A 190 8.50 3.99 15.23
CA LEU A 190 8.07 5.10 14.38
C LEU A 190 7.11 4.60 13.31
N LEU A 191 6.14 5.45 12.96
CA LEU A 191 5.28 5.31 11.79
C LEU A 191 5.37 6.61 10.99
N ILE A 192 5.82 6.52 9.75
CA ILE A 192 5.85 7.62 8.78
C ILE A 192 4.68 7.41 7.81
N ASP A 193 3.68 8.28 7.89
CA ASP A 193 2.39 8.12 7.23
C ASP A 193 1.80 9.49 6.93
N ASP A 194 1.13 9.66 5.78
CA ASP A 194 0.52 10.92 5.37
C ASP A 194 -0.85 11.14 6.04
N ARG A 195 -1.48 10.07 6.55
CA ARG A 195 -2.71 10.16 7.30
C ARG A 195 -2.47 10.78 8.67
N VAL A 196 -3.11 11.93 8.91
CA VAL A 196 -2.97 12.70 10.15
C VAL A 196 -3.53 11.95 11.38
N ASP A 197 -4.70 11.34 11.23
CA ASP A 197 -5.40 10.66 12.33
C ASP A 197 -5.37 9.14 12.13
N ILE A 198 -4.37 8.49 12.74
CA ILE A 198 -4.20 7.03 12.77
C ILE A 198 -4.59 6.53 14.16
N THR A 199 -5.85 6.16 14.29
CA THR A 199 -6.42 5.57 15.50
C THR A 199 -6.94 4.17 15.21
N ASP A 200 -7.21 3.40 16.27
CA ASP A 200 -7.86 2.08 16.18
C ASP A 200 -9.10 2.16 15.26
N THR A 201 -9.40 1.06 14.55
CA THR A 201 -10.31 1.02 13.38
C THR A 201 -11.57 1.91 13.44
N CYS A 202 -11.87 2.57 12.31
CA CYS A 202 -13.21 2.98 11.87
C CYS A 202 -13.76 1.99 10.84
#